data_AF-A0A2S9AMM4-F1
#
_entry.id   AF-A0A2S9AMM4-F1
#
_cell.length_a   1.000
_cell.length_b   1.000
_cell.length_c   1.000
_cell.angle_alpha   90.00
_cell.angle_beta   90.00
_cell.angle_gamma   90.00
#
_symmetry.space_group_name_H-M   'P 1'
#
loop_
_entity.id
_entity.type
_entity.pdbx_description
1 polymer ?
#
loop_
_entity_poly.entity_id
_entity_poly.type
_entity_poly.pdbx_seq_one_letter_code
_entity_poly.pdbx_strand_id
1 'polypeptide(L)'
;MYSFAPDQSVASSPGWGRIMARREVEDAMSTLQETRATLVSLVDASCWRSEGFRALNELLARLRDDTGREIGDLEVRQWELGAGGAR
;
A
#
# COMPACT_ATOMS: atom_id res chain seq x y z
N MET A 1 -14.71 49.71 16.89
CA MET A 1 -14.28 48.87 15.74
C MET A 1 -14.12 47.47 16.26
N TYR A 2 -14.94 46.53 15.77
CA TYR A 2 -14.84 45.12 16.15
C TYR A 2 -13.57 44.53 15.53
N SER A 3 -12.65 44.05 16.37
CA SER A 3 -11.49 43.27 15.94
C SER A 3 -11.91 41.80 15.93
N PHE A 4 -12.01 41.22 14.75
CA PHE A 4 -12.10 39.78 14.61
C PHE A 4 -10.66 39.25 14.64
N ALA A 5 -10.22 38.74 15.78
CA ALA A 5 -9.07 37.86 15.78
C ALA A 5 -9.45 36.62 14.96
N PRO A 6 -8.71 36.25 13.90
CA PRO A 6 -8.90 34.95 13.30
C PRO A 6 -8.51 33.93 14.38
N ASP A 7 -9.52 33.22 14.88
CA ASP A 7 -9.32 32.00 15.63
C ASP A 7 -8.57 31.04 14.72
N GLN A 8 -7.26 30.95 14.89
CA GLN A 8 -6.40 29.98 14.20
C GLN A 8 -6.60 28.57 14.76
N SER A 9 -7.69 28.29 15.46
CA SER A 9 -8.15 26.94 15.76
C SER A 9 -8.80 26.29 14.53
N VAL A 10 -8.08 26.26 13.40
CA VAL A 10 -8.18 25.11 12.50
C VAL A 10 -7.30 24.04 13.13
N ALA A 11 -7.72 23.54 14.29
CA ALA A 11 -7.31 22.23 14.74
C ALA A 11 -7.94 21.26 13.75
N SER A 12 -7.28 21.04 12.60
CA SER A 12 -7.55 19.88 11.76
C SER A 12 -7.37 18.68 12.70
N SER A 13 -8.48 18.14 13.17
CA SER A 13 -8.47 17.11 14.21
C SER A 13 -7.48 16.02 13.78
N PRO A 14 -6.41 15.76 14.54
CA PRO A 14 -5.37 14.79 14.18
C PRO A 14 -5.95 13.41 13.80
N GLY A 15 -7.18 13.12 14.25
CA GLY A 15 -7.94 11.94 13.88
C GLY A 15 -8.35 11.86 12.40
N TRP A 16 -8.73 12.96 11.74
CA TRP A 16 -9.19 12.91 10.34
C TRP A 16 -8.04 12.61 9.37
N GLY A 17 -6.87 13.23 9.58
CA GLY A 17 -5.66 12.94 8.79
C GLY A 17 -5.22 11.48 8.94
N ARG A 18 -5.35 10.93 10.15
CA ARG A 18 -5.06 9.53 10.45
C ARG A 18 -6.03 8.55 9.77
N ILE A 19 -7.32 8.86 9.77
CA ILE A 19 -8.35 8.05 9.10
C ILE A 19 -8.09 8.02 7.59
N MET A 20 -7.77 9.16 6.98
CA MET A 20 -7.46 9.23 5.54
C MET A 20 -6.18 8.46 5.21
N ALA A 21 -5.11 8.63 6.00
CA ALA A 21 -3.87 7.88 5.82
C ALA A 21 -4.09 6.36 5.92
N ARG A 22 -4.94 5.91 6.86
CA ARG A 22 -5.29 4.49 6.99
C ARG A 22 -6.01 3.96 5.76
N ARG A 23 -6.97 4.72 5.22
CA ARG A 23 -7.74 4.35 4.03
C ARG A 23 -6.84 4.22 2.81
N GLU A 24 -5.95 5.18 2.58
CA GLU A 24 -5.00 5.15 1.46
C GLU A 24 -4.06 3.93 1.55
N VAL A 25 -3.62 3.58 2.76
CA VAL A 25 -2.82 2.35 2.99
C VAL A 25 -3.63 1.08 2.70
N GLU A 26 -4.90 1.04 3.11
CA GLU A 26 -5.80 -0.09 2.83
C GLU A 26 -6.07 -0.26 1.32
N ASP A 27 -6.31 0.84 0.61
CA ASP A 27 -6.56 0.85 -0.84
C ASP A 27 -5.30 0.43 -1.62
N ALA A 28 -4.12 0.93 -1.24
CA ALA A 28 -2.84 0.51 -1.81
C ALA A 28 -2.56 -0.98 -1.56
N MET A 29 -2.86 -1.46 -0.36
CA MET A 29 -2.72 -2.86 0.01
C MET A 29 -3.59 -3.78 -0.86
N SER A 30 -4.87 -3.43 -1.05
CA SER A 30 -5.78 -4.21 -1.88
C SER A 30 -5.26 -4.34 -3.32
N THR A 31 -4.80 -3.22 -3.90
CA THR A 31 -4.26 -3.17 -5.26
C THR A 31 -3.03 -4.07 -5.42
N LEU A 32 -2.12 -4.06 -4.44
CA LEU A 32 -0.92 -4.89 -4.47
C LEU A 32 -1.25 -6.38 -4.29
N GLN A 33 -2.23 -6.71 -3.44
CA GLN A 33 -2.67 -8.11 -3.26
C GLN A 33 -3.29 -8.68 -4.54
N GLU A 34 -4.16 -7.92 -5.22
CA GLU A 34 -4.74 -8.31 -6.51
C GLU A 34 -3.67 -8.49 -7.60
N THR A 35 -2.72 -7.56 -7.66
CA THR A 35 -1.58 -7.64 -8.58
C THR A 35 -0.73 -8.88 -8.30
N ARG A 36 -0.41 -9.15 -7.03
CA ARG A 36 0.35 -10.35 -6.62
C ARG A 36 -0.38 -11.63 -6.99
N ALA A 37 -1.69 -11.72 -6.79
CA ALA A 37 -2.48 -12.89 -7.17
C ALA A 37 -2.40 -13.16 -8.69
N THR A 38 -2.47 -12.09 -9.48
CA THR A 38 -2.30 -12.17 -10.95
C THR A 38 -0.90 -12.65 -11.31
N LEU A 39 0.15 -12.10 -10.69
CA LEU A 39 1.54 -12.50 -10.94
C LEU A 39 1.80 -13.96 -10.57
N VAL A 40 1.25 -14.45 -9.45
CA VAL A 40 1.36 -15.86 -9.05
C VAL A 40 0.76 -16.78 -10.10
N SER A 41 -0.44 -16.47 -10.58
CA SER A 41 -1.11 -17.22 -11.65
C SER A 41 -0.28 -17.23 -12.94
N LEU A 42 0.29 -16.08 -13.33
CA LEU A 42 1.10 -15.97 -14.54
C LEU A 42 2.41 -16.75 -14.46
N VAL A 43 3.07 -16.79 -13.29
CA VAL A 43 4.29 -17.57 -13.06
C VAL A 43 4.02 -19.07 -13.09
N ASP A 44 2.87 -19.51 -12.57
CA ASP A 44 2.50 -20.93 -12.47
C ASP A 44 1.95 -21.51 -13.78
N ALA A 45 1.19 -20.72 -14.55
CA ALA A 45 0.49 -21.17 -15.76
C ALA A 45 1.38 -21.47 -16.96
N SER A 46 2.68 -21.22 -16.86
CA SER A 46 3.50 -20.99 -18.04
C SER A 46 4.50 -22.13 -18.23
N CYS A 47 4.21 -22.94 -19.25
CA CYS A 47 5.06 -24.02 -19.73
C CYS A 47 6.21 -23.43 -20.58
N TRP A 48 7.16 -22.78 -19.91
CA TRP A 48 8.24 -22.00 -20.53
C TRP A 48 9.30 -22.91 -21.21
N ARG A 49 9.18 -23.14 -22.54
CA ARG A 49 10.17 -23.91 -23.33
C ARG A 49 11.11 -23.08 -24.21
N SER A 50 11.00 -21.75 -24.20
CA SER A 50 11.91 -20.86 -24.94
C SER A 50 12.59 -19.83 -24.01
N GLU A 51 13.76 -19.32 -24.42
CA GLU A 51 14.59 -18.42 -23.61
C GLU A 51 13.91 -17.08 -23.31
N GLY A 52 13.20 -16.47 -24.28
CA GLY A 52 12.45 -15.23 -24.04
C GLY A 52 11.32 -15.41 -23.01
N PHE A 53 10.80 -16.62 -22.96
CA PHE A 53 9.81 -17.07 -22.01
C PHE A 53 10.47 -17.22 -20.61
N ARG A 54 11.68 -17.79 -20.50
CA ARG A 54 12.43 -17.84 -19.23
C ARG A 54 12.74 -16.45 -18.64
N ALA A 55 13.18 -15.50 -19.47
CA ALA A 55 13.50 -14.14 -19.03
C ALA A 55 12.24 -13.40 -18.52
N LEU A 56 11.10 -13.60 -19.17
CA LEU A 56 9.82 -13.06 -18.71
C LEU A 56 9.41 -13.68 -17.36
N ASN A 57 9.57 -14.99 -17.19
CA ASN A 57 9.28 -15.65 -15.92
C ASN A 57 10.12 -15.08 -14.77
N GLU A 58 11.42 -14.84 -15.00
CA GLU A 58 12.30 -14.24 -14.01
C GLU A 58 11.91 -12.80 -13.67
N LEU A 59 11.43 -12.02 -14.64
CA LEU A 59 10.90 -10.69 -14.39
C LEU A 59 9.62 -10.73 -13.55
N LEU A 60 8.68 -11.63 -13.89
CA LEU A 60 7.43 -11.81 -13.14
C LEU A 60 7.68 -12.28 -11.71
N ALA A 61 8.65 -13.18 -11.49
CA ALA A 61 9.05 -13.62 -10.16
C ALA A 61 9.62 -12.48 -9.32
N ARG A 62 10.50 -11.64 -9.90
CA ARG A 62 11.02 -10.44 -9.22
C ARG A 62 9.91 -9.46 -8.85
N LEU A 63 9.03 -9.15 -9.79
CA LEU A 63 7.87 -8.27 -9.54
C LEU A 63 6.97 -8.80 -8.42
N ARG A 64 6.76 -10.11 -8.34
CA ARG A 64 5.98 -10.74 -7.26
C ARG A 64 6.67 -10.55 -5.91
N ASP A 65 7.98 -10.74 -5.85
CA ASP A 65 8.76 -10.62 -4.62
C ASP A 65 8.82 -9.15 -4.15
N ASP A 66 9.00 -8.20 -5.07
CA ASP A 66 8.95 -6.75 -4.79
C ASP A 66 7.56 -6.33 -4.28
N THR A 67 6.49 -6.82 -4.92
CA THR A 67 5.11 -6.58 -4.46
C THR A 67 4.89 -7.15 -3.05
N GLY A 68 5.46 -8.32 -2.75
CA GLY A 68 5.40 -8.92 -1.42
C GLY A 68 6.12 -8.08 -0.36
N ARG A 69 7.25 -7.47 -0.71
CA ARG A 69 7.98 -6.54 0.15
C ARG A 69 7.16 -5.29 0.45
N GLU A 70 6.60 -4.66 -0.58
CA GLU A 70 5.80 -3.44 -0.43
C GLU A 70 4.55 -3.68 0.44
N ILE A 71 3.90 -4.84 0.28
CA ILE A 71 2.81 -5.29 1.17
C ILE A 71 3.28 -5.33 2.62
N GLY A 72 4.44 -5.95 2.91
CA GLY A 72 4.98 -5.99 4.27
C GLY A 72 5.26 -4.61 4.86
N ASP A 73 5.80 -3.69 4.07
CA ASP A 73 6.07 -2.31 4.50
C ASP A 73 4.76 -1.55 4.80
N LEU A 74 3.70 -1.75 3.99
CA LEU A 74 2.39 -1.17 4.22
C LEU A 74 1.66 -1.78 5.44
N GLU A 75 1.83 -3.08 5.73
CA GLU A 75 1.30 -3.73 6.94
C GLU A 75 1.89 -3.08 8.21
N VAL A 76 3.20 -2.80 8.21
CA VAL A 76 3.86 -2.07 9.29
C VAL A 76 3.27 -0.66 9.45
N ARG A 77 3.06 0.07 8.35
CA ARG A 77 2.44 1.40 8.38
C ARG A 77 1.00 1.37 8.89
N GLN A 78 0.21 0.38 8.49
CA GLN A 78 -1.15 0.18 9.00
C GLN A 78 -1.14 -0.07 10.52
N TRP A 79 -0.18 -0.89 11.01
CA TRP A 79 -0.02 -1.15 12.44
C TRP A 79 0.37 0.11 13.23
N GLU A 80 1.32 0.91 12.74
CA GLU A 80 1.70 2.20 13.35
C GLU A 80 0.52 3.18 13.43
N LEU A 81 -0.26 3.25 12.34
CA LEU A 81 -1.50 4.02 12.29
C LEU A 81 -2.57 3.49 13.25
N GLY A 82 -2.58 2.19 13.57
CA GLY A 82 -3.45 1.64 14.62
C GLY A 82 -2.97 1.93 16.04
N ALA A 83 -1.66 1.82 16.30
CA ALA A 83 -1.07 1.86 17.65
C ALA A 83 -1.09 3.25 18.30
N GLY A 84 -0.94 4.33 17.53
CA GLY A 84 -0.90 5.69 18.09
C GLY A 84 -2.27 6.35 18.35
N GLY A 85 -3.39 5.64 18.15
CA GLY A 85 -4.75 6.18 18.37
C GLY A 85 -5.31 5.90 19.77
N ALA A 86 -4.56 5.17 20.60
CA ALA A 86 -4.94 4.72 21.94
C ALA A 86 -4.14 5.43 23.06
N ARG A 87 -3.77 6.69 22.88
CA ARG A 87 -3.21 7.54 23.94
C ARG A 87 -3.91 8.89 23.98
#